data_AF-A0A5B6TAU7-F1
#
_entry.id   AF-A0A5B6TAU7-F1
#
_cell.length_a   1.000
_cell.length_b   1.000
_cell.length_c   1.000
_cell.angle_alpha   90.00
_cell.angle_beta   90.00
_cell.angle_gamma   90.00
#
_symmetry.space_group_name_H-M   'P 1'
#
loop_
_entity.id
_entity.type
_entity.pdbx_description
1 polymer ?
#
loop_
_entity_poly.entity_id
_entity_poly.type
_entity_poly.pdbx_seq_one_letter_code
_entity_poly.pdbx_strand_id
1 'polypeptide(L)'
;MESALQIQDYFISTNQLDEIHASLHAIQQHFLKELAYKQSLLEAKDLEISQLKTTLNKKDQLVEELRDRVITVEKNNEGNKQLNKKLISEIVRKQQDIEWYKRTYESRSLLGTLKQKLFKSI
;
A
#
# COMPACT_ATOMS: atom_id res chain seq x y z
N MET A 1 88.23 -8.68 19.71
CA MET A 1 87.00 -8.31 20.44
C MET A 1 85.98 -7.57 19.55
N GLU A 2 86.38 -6.96 18.43
CA GLU A 2 85.45 -6.30 17.49
C GLU A 2 84.48 -7.24 16.77
N SER A 3 84.88 -8.49 16.49
CA SER A 3 84.02 -9.45 15.76
C SER A 3 82.78 -9.90 16.55
N ALA A 4 82.79 -9.78 17.88
CA ALA A 4 81.63 -10.15 18.71
C ALA A 4 80.56 -9.04 18.74
N LEU A 5 80.95 -7.77 18.61
CA LEU A 5 80.02 -6.63 18.57
C LEU A 5 79.26 -6.55 17.24
N GLN A 6 79.91 -6.83 16.11
CA GLN A 6 79.25 -6.86 14.80
C GLN A 6 78.21 -7.98 14.65
N ILE A 7 78.44 -9.14 15.28
CA ILE A 7 77.47 -10.24 15.30
C ILE A 7 76.25 -9.87 16.14
N GLN A 8 76.45 -9.14 17.24
CA GLN A 8 75.37 -8.71 18.12
C GLN A 8 74.47 -7.64 17.46
N ASP A 9 75.05 -6.67 16.75
CA ASP A 9 74.29 -5.67 15.98
C ASP A 9 73.52 -6.30 14.80
N TYR A 10 74.11 -7.32 14.15
CA TYR A 10 73.43 -8.09 13.10
C TYR A 10 72.24 -8.88 13.67
N PHE A 11 72.40 -9.56 14.81
CA PHE A 11 71.29 -10.27 15.48
C PHE A 11 70.18 -9.33 15.98
N ILE A 12 70.51 -8.14 16.47
CA ILE A 12 69.54 -7.12 16.88
C ILE A 12 68.75 -6.59 15.67
N SER A 13 69.45 -6.30 14.56
CA SER A 13 68.83 -5.90 13.29
C SER A 13 67.92 -6.99 12.70
N THR A 14 68.31 -8.26 12.81
CA THR A 14 67.54 -9.39 12.27
C THR A 14 66.27 -9.63 13.08
N ASN A 15 66.36 -9.56 14.43
CA ASN A 15 65.18 -9.66 15.30
C ASN A 15 64.19 -8.51 15.10
N GLN A 16 64.66 -7.26 14.92
CA GLN A 16 63.79 -6.12 14.62
C GLN A 16 63.09 -6.26 13.26
N LEU A 17 63.80 -6.82 12.26
CA LEU A 17 63.23 -7.09 10.94
C LEU A 17 62.15 -8.19 11.04
N ASP A 18 62.37 -9.23 11.83
CA ASP A 18 61.40 -10.29 12.08
C ASP A 18 60.16 -9.77 12.84
N GLU A 19 60.34 -8.86 13.80
CA GLU A 19 59.23 -8.18 14.48
C GLU A 19 58.42 -7.29 13.53
N ILE A 20 59.07 -6.57 12.63
CA ILE A 20 58.41 -5.78 11.58
C ILE A 20 57.65 -6.69 10.62
N HIS A 21 58.22 -7.82 10.20
CA HIS A 21 57.55 -8.80 9.36
C HIS A 21 56.34 -9.42 10.05
N ALA A 22 56.45 -9.79 11.34
CA ALA A 22 55.34 -10.30 12.12
C ALA A 22 54.22 -9.27 12.26
N SER A 23 54.56 -8.00 12.50
CA SER A 23 53.60 -6.89 12.58
C SER A 23 52.90 -6.64 11.24
N LEU A 24 53.65 -6.56 10.14
CA LEU A 24 53.10 -6.41 8.79
C LEU A 24 52.18 -7.58 8.42
N HIS A 25 52.56 -8.81 8.76
CA HIS A 25 51.73 -9.98 8.54
C HIS A 25 50.45 -9.92 9.39
N ALA A 26 50.54 -9.52 10.66
CA ALA A 26 49.36 -9.33 11.52
C ALA A 26 48.40 -8.26 10.97
N ILE A 27 48.94 -7.14 10.48
CA ILE A 27 48.18 -6.07 9.82
C ILE A 27 47.51 -6.59 8.54
N GLN A 28 48.24 -7.34 7.72
CA GLN A 28 47.70 -7.95 6.50
C GLN A 28 46.54 -8.90 6.82
N GLN A 29 46.70 -9.78 7.81
CA GLN A 29 45.65 -10.71 8.23
C GLN A 29 44.42 -9.97 8.78
N HIS A 30 44.64 -8.90 9.55
CA HIS A 30 43.55 -8.05 10.02
C HIS A 30 42.77 -7.44 8.86
N PHE A 31 43.46 -6.86 7.86
CA PHE A 31 42.79 -6.28 6.69
C PHE A 31 42.04 -7.32 5.86
N LEU A 32 42.62 -8.52 5.66
CA LEU A 32 41.92 -9.60 4.95
C LEU A 32 40.64 -10.02 5.68
N LYS A 33 40.68 -10.13 7.01
CA LYS A 33 39.51 -10.45 7.83
C LYS A 33 38.46 -9.35 7.76
N GLU A 34 38.88 -8.09 7.85
CA GLU A 34 37.97 -6.95 7.79
C GLU A 34 37.32 -6.84 6.39
N LEU A 35 38.09 -7.08 5.33
CA LEU A 35 37.60 -7.08 3.96
C LEU A 35 36.58 -8.20 3.74
N ALA A 36 36.88 -9.42 4.20
CA ALA A 36 35.94 -10.54 4.13
C ALA A 36 34.64 -10.25 4.90
N TYR A 37 34.74 -9.67 6.10
CA TYR A 37 33.58 -9.27 6.88
C TYR A 37 32.74 -8.21 6.14
N LYS A 38 33.37 -7.14 5.64
CA LYS A 38 32.67 -6.08 4.90
C LYS A 38 32.00 -6.62 3.63
N GLN A 39 32.65 -7.53 2.92
CA GLN A 39 32.08 -8.19 1.74
C GLN A 39 30.81 -8.98 2.10
N SER A 40 30.86 -9.77 3.17
CA SER A 40 29.69 -10.52 3.64
C SER A 40 28.53 -9.61 4.09
N LEU A 41 28.85 -8.48 4.71
CA LEU A 41 27.86 -7.49 5.11
C LEU A 41 27.21 -6.83 3.90
N LEU A 42 28.00 -6.51 2.87
CA LEU A 42 27.52 -5.92 1.62
C LEU A 42 26.54 -6.87 0.92
N GLU A 43 26.90 -8.14 0.81
CA GLU A 43 26.03 -9.17 0.22
C GLU A 43 24.70 -9.32 0.99
N ALA A 44 24.74 -9.30 2.33
CA ALA A 44 23.54 -9.34 3.15
C ALA A 44 22.65 -8.10 2.91
N LYS A 45 23.26 -6.92 2.77
CA LYS A 45 22.54 -5.67 2.48
C LYS A 45 21.97 -5.62 1.08
N ASP A 46 22.68 -6.13 0.08
CA ASP A 46 22.17 -6.22 -1.28
C ASP A 46 20.95 -7.16 -1.36
N LEU A 47 20.98 -8.28 -0.61
CA LEU A 47 19.84 -9.17 -0.48
C LEU A 47 18.64 -8.46 0.16
N GLU A 48 18.86 -7.75 1.27
CA GLU A 48 17.82 -6.97 1.97
C GLU A 48 17.21 -5.91 1.03
N ILE A 49 18.04 -5.16 0.30
CA ILE A 49 17.58 -4.16 -0.68
C ILE A 49 16.75 -4.81 -1.78
N SER A 50 17.15 -5.98 -2.29
CA SER A 50 16.40 -6.70 -3.31
C SER A 50 15.02 -7.14 -2.81
N GLN A 51 14.94 -7.63 -1.57
CA GLN A 51 13.67 -8.00 -0.93
C GLN A 51 12.77 -6.79 -0.71
N LEU A 52 13.33 -5.67 -0.25
CA LEU A 52 12.60 -4.42 -0.05
C LEU A 52 12.06 -3.88 -1.38
N LYS A 53 12.87 -3.85 -2.45
CA LYS A 53 12.43 -3.44 -3.79
C LYS A 53 11.27 -4.32 -4.30
N THR A 54 11.38 -5.63 -4.12
CA THR A 54 10.32 -6.57 -4.51
C THR A 54 9.03 -6.31 -3.74
N THR A 55 9.14 -6.04 -2.43
CA THR A 55 7.99 -5.76 -1.57
C THR A 55 7.35 -4.42 -1.95
N LEU A 56 8.15 -3.40 -2.20
CA LEU A 56 7.69 -2.07 -2.63
C LEU A 56 6.90 -2.18 -3.94
N ASN A 57 7.46 -2.84 -4.95
CA ASN A 57 6.78 -3.02 -6.24
C ASN A 57 5.43 -3.73 -6.08
N LYS A 58 5.33 -4.74 -5.22
CA LYS A 58 4.05 -5.43 -4.93
C LYS A 58 3.03 -4.50 -4.27
N LYS A 59 3.49 -3.63 -3.37
CA LYS A 59 2.64 -2.64 -2.70
C LYS A 59 2.16 -1.57 -3.66
N ASP A 60 3.03 -1.07 -4.53
CA ASP A 60 2.67 -0.09 -5.56
C ASP A 60 1.62 -0.64 -6.53
N GLN A 61 1.78 -1.89 -6.96
CA GLN A 61 0.77 -2.58 -7.79
C GLN A 61 -0.59 -2.68 -7.08
N LEU A 62 -0.59 -3.03 -5.79
CA LEU A 62 -1.82 -3.11 -5.01
C LEU A 62 -2.48 -1.73 -4.84
N VAL A 63 -1.68 -0.67 -4.65
CA VAL A 63 -2.19 0.70 -4.53
C VAL A 63 -2.87 1.13 -5.82
N GLU A 64 -2.26 0.88 -6.97
CA GLU A 64 -2.86 1.19 -8.28
C GLU A 64 -4.15 0.39 -8.52
N GLU A 65 -4.16 -0.91 -8.21
CA GLU A 65 -5.37 -1.72 -8.32
C GLU A 65 -6.51 -1.18 -7.43
N LEU A 66 -6.20 -0.79 -6.20
CA LEU A 66 -7.19 -0.22 -5.28
C LEU A 66 -7.70 1.14 -5.76
N ARG A 67 -6.84 1.98 -6.36
CA ARG A 67 -7.26 3.25 -6.96
C ARG A 67 -8.25 3.03 -8.09
N ASP A 68 -7.97 2.10 -9.00
CA ASP A 68 -8.87 1.76 -10.10
C ASP A 68 -10.23 1.25 -9.62
N ARG A 69 -10.22 0.42 -8.56
CA ARG A 69 -11.45 -0.06 -7.91
C ARG A 69 -12.25 1.08 -7.30
N VAL A 70 -11.59 2.01 -6.60
CA VAL A 70 -12.26 3.19 -6.01
C VAL A 70 -12.93 4.02 -7.10
N ILE A 71 -12.21 4.36 -8.16
CA ILE A 71 -12.74 5.14 -9.29
C ILE A 71 -13.98 4.44 -9.89
N THR A 72 -13.92 3.12 -10.06
CA THR A 72 -15.03 2.33 -10.59
C THR A 72 -16.25 2.37 -9.67
N VAL A 73 -16.04 2.19 -8.37
CA VAL A 73 -17.12 2.23 -7.37
C VAL A 73 -17.74 3.63 -7.29
N GLU A 74 -16.93 4.69 -7.32
CA GLU A 74 -17.41 6.07 -7.31
C GLU A 74 -18.27 6.37 -8.53
N LYS A 75 -17.82 5.98 -9.73
CA LYS A 75 -18.60 6.11 -10.97
C LYS A 75 -19.93 5.38 -10.90
N ASN A 76 -19.93 4.14 -10.40
CA ASN A 76 -21.14 3.35 -10.24
C ASN A 76 -22.10 3.96 -9.20
N ASN A 77 -21.55 4.45 -8.09
CA ASN A 77 -22.34 5.09 -7.04
C ASN A 77 -23.01 6.37 -7.54
N GLU A 78 -22.30 7.17 -8.34
CA GLU A 78 -22.88 8.36 -8.96
C GLU A 78 -24.00 8.00 -9.94
N GLY A 79 -23.80 6.97 -10.78
CA GLY A 79 -24.86 6.44 -11.64
C GLY A 79 -26.09 5.97 -10.85
N ASN A 80 -25.88 5.26 -9.74
CA ASN A 80 -26.96 4.80 -8.86
C ASN A 80 -27.70 5.96 -8.19
N LYS A 81 -26.99 7.02 -7.74
CA LYS A 81 -27.63 8.23 -7.20
C LYS A 81 -28.54 8.89 -8.23
N GLN A 82 -28.08 9.01 -9.48
CA GLN A 82 -28.87 9.61 -10.56
C GLN A 82 -30.09 8.74 -10.90
N LEU A 83 -29.93 7.42 -10.96
CA LEU A 83 -31.03 6.49 -11.18
C LEU A 83 -32.06 6.57 -10.05
N ASN A 84 -31.62 6.53 -8.80
CA ASN A 84 -32.50 6.67 -7.63
C ASN A 84 -33.30 7.97 -7.69
N LYS A 85 -32.65 9.09 -8.03
CA LYS A 85 -33.33 10.38 -8.19
C LYS A 85 -34.42 10.33 -9.26
N LYS A 86 -34.15 9.70 -10.40
CA LYS A 86 -35.15 9.52 -11.48
C LYS A 86 -36.32 8.64 -11.02
N LEU A 87 -36.03 7.49 -10.42
CA LEU A 87 -37.06 6.55 -9.94
C LEU A 87 -37.96 7.19 -8.88
N ILE A 88 -37.38 7.93 -7.93
CA ILE A 88 -38.16 8.66 -6.92
C ILE A 88 -39.08 9.68 -7.60
N SER A 89 -38.57 10.45 -8.57
CA SER A 89 -39.38 11.42 -9.32
C SER A 89 -40.53 10.75 -10.08
N GLU A 90 -40.28 9.58 -10.69
CA GLU A 90 -41.32 8.83 -11.41
C GLU A 90 -42.38 8.25 -10.46
N ILE A 91 -41.96 7.73 -9.31
CA ILE A 91 -42.89 7.25 -8.26
C ILE A 91 -43.79 8.39 -7.79
N VAL A 92 -43.22 9.57 -7.50
CA VAL A 92 -43.99 10.74 -7.08
C VAL A 92 -45.01 11.13 -8.16
N ARG A 93 -44.61 11.16 -9.43
CA ARG A 93 -45.52 11.46 -10.54
C ARG A 93 -46.65 10.42 -10.64
N LYS A 94 -46.33 9.12 -10.56
CA LYS A 94 -47.35 8.06 -10.58
C LYS A 94 -48.30 8.15 -9.40
N GLN A 95 -47.81 8.53 -8.22
CA GLN A 95 -48.63 8.75 -7.04
C GLN A 95 -49.62 9.91 -7.27
N GLN A 96 -49.16 11.02 -7.84
CA GLN A 96 -50.02 12.15 -8.21
C GLN A 96 -51.06 11.76 -9.26
N ASP A 97 -50.68 10.97 -10.27
CA ASP A 97 -51.61 10.44 -11.26
C ASP A 97 -52.68 9.57 -10.60
N ILE A 98 -52.29 8.64 -9.71
CA ILE A 98 -53.22 7.81 -8.94
C ILE A 98 -54.18 8.68 -8.12
N GLU A 99 -53.69 9.69 -7.41
CA GLU A 99 -54.52 10.60 -6.63
C GLU A 99 -55.47 11.43 -7.50
N TRP A 100 -55.01 11.85 -8.67
CA TRP A 100 -55.85 12.53 -9.65
C TRP A 100 -56.96 11.59 -10.18
N TYR A 101 -56.63 10.34 -10.49
CA TYR A 101 -57.60 9.32 -10.92
C TYR A 101 -58.66 9.07 -9.84
N LYS A 102 -58.24 8.86 -8.58
CA LYS A 102 -59.16 8.68 -7.45
C LYS A 102 -60.10 9.89 -7.29
N ARG A 103 -59.54 11.11 -7.31
CA ARG A 103 -60.35 12.33 -7.25
C ARG A 103 -61.32 12.44 -8.43
N THR A 104 -60.87 12.17 -9.64
CA THR A 104 -61.68 12.41 -10.84
C THR A 104 -62.77 11.35 -11.02
N TYR A 105 -62.43 10.07 -10.83
CA TYR A 105 -63.29 8.97 -11.21
C TYR A 105 -63.90 8.23 -10.03
N GLU A 106 -63.23 8.11 -8.88
CA GLU A 106 -63.85 7.43 -7.73
C GLU A 106 -64.81 8.37 -6.97
N SER A 107 -64.43 9.64 -6.79
CA SER A 107 -65.27 10.58 -6.04
C SER A 107 -66.49 11.10 -6.84
N ARG A 108 -66.39 11.15 -8.18
CA ARG A 108 -67.48 11.57 -9.09
C ARG A 108 -68.20 10.40 -9.77
N SER A 109 -67.77 9.17 -9.49
CA SER A 109 -68.45 7.95 -9.93
C SER A 109 -69.84 7.84 -9.30
N LEU A 110 -70.77 7.15 -9.98
CA LEU A 110 -72.08 6.79 -9.45
C LEU A 110 -71.99 6.13 -8.07
N LEU A 111 -70.98 5.28 -7.84
CA LEU A 111 -70.70 4.65 -6.54
C LEU A 111 -70.19 5.65 -5.49
N GLY A 112 -69.31 6.59 -5.88
CA GLY A 112 -68.85 7.66 -4.99
C GLY A 112 -69.96 8.62 -4.58
N THR A 113 -70.82 8.96 -5.54
CA THR A 113 -72.01 9.81 -5.34
C THR A 113 -73.08 9.10 -4.51
N LEU A 114 -73.32 7.80 -4.72
CA LEU A 114 -74.21 6.98 -3.87
C LEU A 114 -73.68 6.92 -2.43
N LYS A 115 -72.38 6.68 -2.27
CA LYS A 115 -71.74 6.60 -0.94
C LYS A 115 -71.81 7.94 -0.21
N GLN A 116 -71.59 9.07 -0.90
CA GLN A 116 -71.80 10.39 -0.31
C GLN A 116 -73.26 10.63 0.09
N LYS A 117 -74.24 10.26 -0.73
CA LYS A 117 -75.66 10.42 -0.36
C LYS A 117 -76.07 9.54 0.83
N LEU A 118 -75.54 8.32 0.94
CA LEU A 118 -75.85 7.39 2.03
C LEU A 118 -75.21 7.80 3.38
N PHE A 119 -73.97 8.30 3.38
CA PHE A 119 -73.24 8.63 4.61
C PHE A 119 -73.34 10.08 5.06
N LYS A 120 -73.92 10.99 4.25
CA LYS A 120 -74.12 12.40 4.60
C LYS A 120 -75.57 12.73 5.02
N SER A 121 -76.45 11.72 5.03
CA SER A 121 -77.87 11.83 5.42
C SER A 121 -78.17 11.25 6.81
N ILE A 122 -77.13 10.93 7.58
CA ILE A 122 -77.17 10.64 9.03
C ILE A 122 -76.40 11.77 9.70
#